data_AF-A0A9W8LFQ0-F1
#
_entry.id   AF-A0A9W8LFQ0-F1
#
_cell.length_a   1.000
_cell.length_b   1.000
_cell.length_c   1.000
_cell.angle_alpha   90.00
_cell.angle_beta   90.00
_cell.angle_gamma   90.00
#
_symmetry.space_group_name_H-M   'P 1'
#
loop_
_entity.id
_entity.type
_entity.pdbx_description
1 polymer ?
#
loop_
_entity_poly.entity_id
_entity_poly.type
_entity_poly.pdbx_seq_one_letter_code
_entity_poly.pdbx_strand_id
1 'polypeptide(L)'
;MNPRDLPDDLIYLLVKGCFVDRKGAADTVKANLYLLAVCQRWRRVALPIVYSTVAIQYGSDPEDAKEDNKVATQRGSDPGDAKVATNLGLVASAGCAQAVGRIEIRVFHAVDPFPGLAEVIRLMRTAAEEWSGARTLAISMNPDTRVFDKFKVNVGEYEDEIGRTSAGLAATMPGVRHVVFDEYETNFIARKLYGQLAAFYSGQLRSMLSQHPITVHPDCTFKQLEHAKIWHQGRDGYQHPRVDPRNLVSLRLPDWPSAHSWAPFSADCGTDTIEFPSLKRLEATYFNIGMENETEEDQSCNKRLHFPALQVLSVNCSENDCPLLRYAVLPPRMDAVDIKLDDRAVISAIDRILETAQGSSEVVLELNSIPLQAAPEAAPRSYQ
;
A
#
# COMPACT_ATOMS: atom_id res chain seq x y z
N MET A 1 25.63 7.47 -34.92
CA MET A 1 26.22 8.13 -33.74
C MET A 1 26.89 7.05 -32.90
N ASN A 2 28.14 7.22 -32.48
CA ASN A 2 28.81 6.24 -31.64
C ASN A 2 28.24 6.35 -30.21
N PRO A 3 27.75 5.26 -29.59
CA PRO A 3 27.20 5.31 -28.23
C PRO A 3 28.18 5.88 -27.19
N ARG A 4 29.49 5.81 -27.44
CA ARG A 4 30.53 6.36 -26.57
C ARG A 4 30.57 7.88 -26.52
N ASP A 5 30.00 8.54 -27.52
CA ASP A 5 30.05 10.00 -27.70
C ASP A 5 28.82 10.70 -27.11
N LEU A 6 27.87 9.94 -26.54
CA LEU A 6 26.70 10.53 -25.89
C LEU A 6 27.10 11.35 -24.65
N PRO A 7 26.49 12.53 -24.45
CA PRO A 7 26.66 13.32 -23.24
C PRO A 7 26.03 12.64 -22.00
N ASP A 8 26.52 13.01 -20.81
CA ASP A 8 26.22 12.32 -19.55
C ASP A 8 24.74 12.36 -19.18
N ASP A 9 24.04 13.45 -19.54
CA ASP A 9 22.61 13.66 -19.34
C ASP A 9 21.77 12.69 -20.17
N LEU A 10 22.12 12.46 -21.44
CA LEU A 10 21.46 11.46 -22.29
C LEU A 10 21.72 10.04 -21.80
N ILE A 11 22.96 9.74 -21.36
CA ILE A 11 23.28 8.45 -20.74
C ILE A 11 22.44 8.25 -19.47
N TYR A 12 22.35 9.28 -18.62
CA TYR A 12 21.54 9.24 -17.40
C TYR A 12 20.06 8.95 -17.71
N LEU A 13 19.47 9.67 -18.68
CA LEU A 13 18.07 9.49 -19.06
C LEU A 13 17.79 8.09 -19.61
N LEU A 14 18.68 7.56 -20.46
CA LEU A 14 18.56 6.22 -21.01
C LEU A 14 18.65 5.15 -19.92
N VAL A 15 19.68 5.21 -19.07
CA VAL A 15 19.85 4.25 -17.98
C VAL A 15 18.68 4.36 -17.00
N LYS A 16 18.25 5.57 -16.63
CA LYS A 16 17.09 5.76 -15.77
C LYS A 16 15.83 5.15 -16.40
N GLY A 17 15.56 5.40 -17.68
CA GLY A 17 14.42 4.79 -18.39
C GLY A 17 14.44 3.26 -18.36
N CYS A 18 15.61 2.65 -18.45
CA CYS A 18 15.77 1.19 -18.34
C CYS A 18 15.58 0.62 -16.92
N PHE A 19 15.56 1.45 -15.87
CA PHE A 19 15.53 1.02 -14.47
C PHE A 19 14.36 1.62 -13.65
N VAL A 20 13.51 2.50 -14.21
CA VAL A 20 12.41 3.20 -13.49
C VAL A 20 11.14 2.35 -13.23
N ASP A 21 10.79 1.41 -14.11
CA ASP A 21 9.57 0.60 -13.97
C ASP A 21 9.91 -0.88 -13.79
N ARG A 22 9.90 -1.37 -12.54
CA ARG A 22 10.09 -2.81 -12.29
C ARG A 22 9.04 -3.39 -11.35
N LYS A 23 7.82 -3.46 -11.88
CA LYS A 23 6.86 -4.51 -11.51
C LYS A 23 7.18 -5.87 -12.19
N GLY A 24 8.27 -6.01 -12.96
CA GLY A 24 8.53 -7.22 -13.76
C GLY A 24 9.99 -7.67 -13.81
N ALA A 25 10.22 -8.87 -13.26
CA ALA A 25 11.31 -9.83 -13.45
C ALA A 25 12.77 -9.38 -13.21
N ALA A 26 13.48 -10.16 -12.39
CA ALA A 26 14.94 -10.07 -12.18
C ALA A 26 15.73 -10.14 -13.50
N ASP A 27 15.17 -10.75 -14.54
CA ASP A 27 15.82 -10.89 -15.85
C ASP A 27 15.92 -9.58 -16.61
N THR A 28 14.94 -8.67 -16.47
CA THR A 28 15.02 -7.31 -17.03
C THR A 28 16.13 -6.50 -16.36
N VAL A 29 16.34 -6.72 -15.05
CA VAL A 29 17.45 -6.12 -14.30
C VAL A 29 18.77 -6.59 -14.87
N LYS A 30 18.94 -7.92 -14.96
CA LYS A 30 20.16 -8.56 -15.46
C LYS A 30 20.48 -8.14 -16.89
N ALA A 31 19.49 -8.12 -17.78
CA ALA A 31 19.65 -7.69 -19.16
C ALA A 31 20.14 -6.23 -19.26
N ASN A 32 19.68 -5.34 -18.38
CA ASN A 32 20.09 -3.94 -18.43
C ASN A 32 21.47 -3.69 -17.77
N LEU A 33 22.06 -4.67 -17.06
CA LEU A 33 23.42 -4.54 -16.52
C LEU A 33 24.48 -4.45 -17.62
N TYR A 34 24.21 -4.92 -18.85
CA TYR A 34 25.13 -4.77 -19.98
C TYR A 34 25.43 -3.31 -20.30
N LEU A 35 24.57 -2.36 -19.89
CA LEU A 35 24.84 -0.92 -20.02
C LEU A 35 26.09 -0.49 -19.24
N LEU A 36 26.47 -1.21 -18.17
CA LEU A 36 27.69 -0.96 -17.40
C LEU A 36 28.97 -1.35 -18.17
N ALA A 37 28.86 -2.12 -19.25
CA ALA A 37 29.99 -2.66 -20.02
C ALA A 37 30.32 -1.85 -21.28
N VAL A 38 29.55 -0.81 -21.63
CA VAL A 38 29.73 -0.03 -22.88
C VAL A 38 31.10 0.66 -22.93
N CYS A 39 31.41 1.47 -21.91
CA CYS A 39 32.73 2.06 -21.66
C CYS A 39 32.80 2.61 -20.22
N GLN A 40 33.98 3.07 -19.79
CA GLN A 40 34.18 3.61 -18.43
C GLN A 40 33.28 4.80 -18.10
N ARG A 41 33.03 5.67 -19.08
CA ARG A 41 32.15 6.85 -18.91
C ARG A 41 30.71 6.43 -18.62
N TRP A 42 30.16 5.54 -19.43
CA TRP A 42 28.82 4.96 -19.20
C TRP A 42 28.72 4.31 -17.83
N ARG A 43 29.73 3.51 -17.46
CA ARG A 43 29.78 2.86 -16.15
C ARG A 43 29.72 3.87 -15.01
N ARG A 44 30.50 4.95 -15.06
CA ARG A 44 30.51 5.99 -14.02
C ARG A 44 29.15 6.66 -13.85
N VAL A 45 28.45 6.96 -14.95
CA VAL A 45 27.11 7.59 -14.91
C VAL A 45 26.04 6.59 -14.46
N ALA A 46 26.13 5.34 -14.90
CA ALA A 46 25.11 4.32 -14.67
C ALA A 46 25.16 3.70 -13.27
N LEU A 47 26.35 3.53 -12.69
CA LEU A 47 26.53 2.83 -11.40
C LEU A 47 25.60 3.36 -10.28
N PRO A 48 25.50 4.67 -10.01
CA PRO A 48 24.60 5.19 -8.98
C PRO A 48 23.11 4.92 -9.26
N ILE A 49 22.72 4.79 -10.53
CA ILE A 49 21.33 4.52 -10.94
C ILE A 49 21.03 3.02 -10.79
N VAL A 50 21.96 2.16 -11.21
CA VAL A 50 21.80 0.71 -11.09
C VAL A 50 21.78 0.27 -9.63
N TYR A 51 22.60 0.89 -8.80
CA TYR A 51 22.74 0.59 -7.37
C TYR A 51 21.99 1.58 -6.47
N SER A 52 20.99 2.30 -6.97
CA SER A 52 20.13 3.18 -6.15
C SER A 52 19.17 2.39 -5.25
N THR A 53 19.12 1.06 -5.39
CA THR A 53 18.23 0.18 -4.63
C THR A 53 19.00 -1.00 -4.06
N VAL A 54 18.85 -1.20 -2.75
CA VAL A 54 19.26 -2.42 -2.05
C VAL A 54 18.07 -3.36 -2.02
N ALA A 55 18.26 -4.57 -2.55
CA ALA A 55 17.27 -5.63 -2.53
C ALA A 55 17.74 -6.74 -1.59
N ILE A 56 16.84 -7.19 -0.71
CA ILE A 56 17.09 -8.24 0.24
C ILE A 56 15.90 -9.19 0.18
N GLN A 57 16.17 -10.46 -0.09
CA GLN A 57 15.18 -11.51 -0.15
C GLN A 57 15.55 -12.59 0.87
N TYR A 58 14.59 -13.00 1.67
CA TYR A 58 14.70 -14.11 2.63
C TYR A 58 13.58 -15.11 2.37
N GLY A 59 13.91 -16.39 2.26
CA GLY A 59 12.93 -17.44 1.99
C GLY A 59 13.43 -18.51 1.03
N SER A 60 12.54 -19.44 0.70
CA SER A 60 12.75 -20.45 -0.35
C SER A 60 12.51 -19.83 -1.73
N ASP A 61 13.23 -20.27 -2.76
CA ASP A 61 13.04 -19.76 -4.13
C ASP A 61 11.65 -20.18 -4.65
N PRO A 62 10.81 -19.27 -5.17
CA PRO A 62 9.54 -19.63 -5.78
C PRO A 62 9.68 -20.57 -6.99
N GLU A 63 10.86 -20.68 -7.63
CA GLU A 63 11.08 -21.70 -8.68
C GLU A 63 11.18 -23.13 -8.10
N ASP A 64 11.81 -23.30 -6.93
CA ASP A 64 11.86 -24.60 -6.24
C ASP A 64 10.45 -25.06 -5.81
N ALA A 65 9.58 -24.11 -5.45
CA ALA A 65 8.19 -24.39 -5.09
C ALA A 65 7.30 -24.86 -6.26
N LYS A 66 7.71 -24.65 -7.52
CA LYS A 66 6.96 -25.13 -8.69
C LYS A 66 7.29 -26.58 -9.05
N GLU A 67 8.51 -27.04 -8.80
CA GLU A 67 8.91 -28.43 -9.09
C GLU A 67 8.42 -29.42 -8.02
N ASP A 68 8.19 -28.98 -6.78
CA ASP A 68 7.76 -29.84 -5.67
C ASP A 68 6.26 -30.22 -5.66
N ASN A 69 5.50 -29.82 -6.69
CA ASN A 69 4.08 -30.17 -6.83
C ASN A 69 3.80 -31.67 -7.12
N LYS A 70 4.79 -32.55 -7.02
CA LYS A 70 4.56 -34.01 -7.15
C LYS A 70 4.75 -34.82 -5.88
N VAL A 71 5.42 -34.32 -4.83
CA VAL A 71 5.58 -35.07 -3.56
C VAL A 71 5.76 -34.12 -2.36
N ALA A 72 4.79 -33.26 -2.05
CA ALA A 72 4.81 -32.43 -0.84
C ALA A 72 3.69 -32.82 0.14
N THR A 73 3.48 -34.11 0.36
CA THR A 73 2.95 -34.60 1.63
C THR A 73 4.13 -34.75 2.60
N GLN A 74 4.13 -33.94 3.67
CA GLN A 74 4.94 -34.11 4.90
C GLN A 74 6.38 -33.58 4.97
N ARG A 75 6.83 -32.66 4.12
CA ARG A 75 7.98 -31.81 4.50
C ARG A 75 7.48 -30.40 4.73
N GLY A 76 7.22 -30.08 6.00
CA GLY A 76 7.43 -28.70 6.43
C GLY A 76 8.86 -28.37 6.04
N SER A 77 9.04 -27.32 5.23
CA SER A 77 10.34 -26.79 4.88
C SER A 77 11.17 -26.71 6.17
N ASP A 78 12.24 -27.50 6.23
CA ASP A 78 13.14 -27.48 7.37
C ASP A 78 13.63 -26.02 7.53
N PRO A 79 13.65 -25.46 8.75
CA PRO A 79 14.15 -24.10 8.99
C PRO A 79 15.62 -23.88 8.56
N GLY A 80 16.32 -24.93 8.12
CA GLY A 80 17.68 -24.89 7.59
C GLY A 80 17.84 -24.49 6.12
N ASP A 81 16.76 -24.41 5.31
CA ASP A 81 16.87 -24.14 3.87
C ASP A 81 16.62 -22.67 3.46
N ALA A 82 16.15 -21.82 4.38
CA ALA A 82 15.91 -20.41 4.09
C ALA A 82 17.24 -19.65 3.92
N LYS A 83 17.45 -19.04 2.74
CA LYS A 83 18.65 -18.26 2.43
C LYS A 83 18.33 -16.78 2.31
N VAL A 84 19.30 -15.94 2.68
CA VAL A 84 19.24 -14.50 2.42
C VAL A 84 20.01 -14.20 1.13
N ALA A 85 19.31 -13.72 0.10
CA ALA A 85 19.89 -13.22 -1.13
C ALA A 85 19.88 -11.68 -1.10
N THR A 86 21.01 -11.04 -1.38
CA THR A 86 21.10 -9.58 -1.41
C THR A 86 22.18 -9.06 -2.35
N ASN A 87 21.97 -7.86 -2.89
CA ASN A 87 22.98 -7.11 -3.66
C ASN A 87 23.82 -6.16 -2.79
N LEU A 88 23.62 -6.12 -1.47
CA LEU A 88 24.25 -5.17 -0.56
C LEU A 88 25.80 -5.16 -0.65
N GLY A 89 26.43 -6.33 -0.78
CA GLY A 89 27.89 -6.42 -0.97
C GLY A 89 28.38 -5.81 -2.29
N LEU A 90 27.58 -5.91 -3.36
CA LEU A 90 27.87 -5.26 -4.64
C LEU A 90 27.73 -3.73 -4.54
N VAL A 91 26.71 -3.24 -3.84
CA VAL A 91 26.51 -1.80 -3.60
C VAL A 91 27.69 -1.22 -2.82
N ALA A 92 28.11 -1.90 -1.75
CA ALA A 92 29.23 -1.49 -0.91
C ALA A 92 30.55 -1.49 -1.69
N SER A 93 30.89 -2.59 -2.37
CA SER A 93 32.13 -2.69 -3.16
C SER A 93 32.17 -1.75 -4.36
N ALA A 94 31.01 -1.37 -4.92
CA ALA A 94 30.91 -0.37 -5.98
C ALA A 94 30.99 1.08 -5.46
N GLY A 95 31.10 1.30 -4.15
CA GLY A 95 31.13 2.65 -3.55
C GLY A 95 29.82 3.42 -3.71
N CYS A 96 28.69 2.71 -3.87
CA CYS A 96 27.39 3.30 -4.19
C CYS A 96 26.45 3.41 -2.97
N ALA A 97 26.92 3.16 -1.75
CA ALA A 97 26.08 3.15 -0.55
C ALA A 97 25.31 4.48 -0.34
N GLN A 98 25.93 5.62 -0.61
CA GLN A 98 25.29 6.95 -0.50
C GLN A 98 24.25 7.22 -1.61
N ALA A 99 24.30 6.49 -2.73
CA ALA A 99 23.35 6.62 -3.82
C ALA A 99 22.05 5.81 -3.59
N VAL A 100 22.03 4.97 -2.55
CA VAL A 100 20.85 4.16 -2.22
C VAL A 100 19.72 5.06 -1.73
N GLY A 101 18.66 5.15 -2.51
CA GLY A 101 17.43 5.86 -2.14
C GLY A 101 16.32 4.94 -1.65
N ARG A 102 16.39 3.64 -1.99
CA ARG A 102 15.35 2.64 -1.70
C ARG A 102 15.96 1.36 -1.14
N ILE A 103 15.36 0.84 -0.08
CA ILE A 103 15.61 -0.50 0.46
C ILE A 103 14.35 -1.33 0.23
N GLU A 104 14.53 -2.52 -0.31
CA GLU A 104 13.46 -3.47 -0.57
C GLU A 104 13.73 -4.79 0.15
N ILE A 105 12.81 -5.18 1.02
CA ILE A 105 12.88 -6.40 1.83
C ILE A 105 11.72 -7.30 1.41
N ARG A 106 12.02 -8.53 1.00
CA ARG A 106 11.01 -9.52 0.65
C ARG A 106 11.20 -10.79 1.46
N VAL A 107 10.16 -11.24 2.14
CA VAL A 107 10.14 -12.46 2.95
C VAL A 107 9.12 -13.42 2.35
N PHE A 108 9.55 -14.56 1.81
CA PHE A 108 8.68 -15.53 1.14
C PHE A 108 8.78 -16.92 1.78
N HIS A 109 7.66 -17.64 1.85
CA HIS A 109 7.62 -19.06 2.20
C HIS A 109 8.33 -19.41 3.53
N ALA A 110 8.42 -18.44 4.45
CA ALA A 110 9.01 -18.63 5.78
C ALA A 110 7.90 -18.92 6.80
N VAL A 111 8.09 -19.99 7.59
CA VAL A 111 7.21 -20.32 8.73
C VAL A 111 7.36 -19.27 9.84
N ASP A 112 8.61 -18.92 10.15
CA ASP A 112 8.99 -17.86 11.08
C ASP A 112 9.86 -16.82 10.34
N PRO A 113 9.40 -15.56 10.18
CA PRO A 113 10.15 -14.53 9.48
C PRO A 113 11.29 -13.91 10.31
N PHE A 114 11.29 -14.05 11.64
CA PHE A 114 12.16 -13.27 12.52
C PHE A 114 13.64 -13.62 12.44
N PRO A 115 14.06 -14.90 12.35
CA PRO A 115 15.48 -15.25 12.17
C PRO A 115 16.06 -14.61 10.90
N GLY A 116 15.30 -14.63 9.80
CA GLY A 116 15.69 -13.98 8.56
C GLY A 116 15.78 -12.47 8.70
N LEU A 117 14.76 -11.84 9.29
CA LEU A 117 14.76 -10.39 9.52
C LEU A 117 15.90 -9.95 10.46
N ALA A 118 16.28 -10.76 11.45
CA ALA A 118 17.44 -10.51 12.29
C ALA A 118 18.75 -10.52 11.48
N GLU A 119 18.89 -11.46 10.55
CA GLU A 119 20.03 -11.52 9.63
C GLU A 119 20.04 -10.33 8.66
N VAL A 120 18.87 -9.91 8.16
CA VAL A 120 18.72 -8.68 7.35
C VAL A 120 19.23 -7.47 8.13
N ILE A 121 18.78 -7.28 9.38
CA ILE A 121 19.23 -6.19 10.25
C ILE A 121 20.75 -6.26 10.44
N ARG A 122 21.30 -7.46 10.69
CA ARG A 122 22.74 -7.67 10.86
C ARG A 122 23.50 -7.23 9.60
N LEU A 123 23.12 -7.70 8.43
CA LEU A 123 23.75 -7.35 7.15
C LEU A 123 23.68 -5.84 6.90
N MET A 124 22.52 -5.22 7.12
CA MET A 124 22.32 -3.79 6.96
C MET A 124 23.24 -2.96 7.88
N ARG A 125 23.50 -3.43 9.11
CA ARG A 125 24.46 -2.80 10.04
C ARG A 125 25.91 -2.93 9.61
N THR A 126 26.27 -3.97 8.85
CA THR A 126 27.67 -4.21 8.45
C THR A 126 28.14 -3.39 7.24
N ALA A 127 27.21 -2.83 6.46
CA ALA A 127 27.49 -2.47 5.06
C ALA A 127 27.71 -0.98 4.78
N ALA A 128 27.52 -0.10 5.76
CA ALA A 128 27.89 1.32 5.73
C ALA A 128 27.60 1.95 7.09
N GLU A 129 28.15 3.15 7.33
CA GLU A 129 27.50 4.15 8.18
C GLU A 129 26.01 4.20 7.79
N GLU A 130 25.10 4.15 8.78
CA GLU A 130 23.63 4.07 8.64
C GLU A 130 23.12 4.61 7.29
N TRP A 131 22.25 3.86 6.61
CA TRP A 131 21.78 4.08 5.23
C TRP A 131 21.11 5.44 5.03
N SER A 132 21.91 6.50 5.08
CA SER A 132 21.49 7.87 5.34
C SER A 132 20.90 8.52 4.11
N GLY A 133 21.14 7.95 2.92
CA GLY A 133 20.47 8.30 1.67
C GLY A 133 19.12 7.59 1.48
N ALA A 134 18.86 6.49 2.20
CA ALA A 134 17.64 5.73 2.02
C ALA A 134 16.44 6.52 2.56
N ARG A 135 15.46 6.76 1.67
CA ARG A 135 14.22 7.48 1.98
C ARG A 135 12.99 6.61 1.78
N THR A 136 13.13 5.50 1.05
CA THR A 136 12.04 4.58 0.75
C THR A 136 12.34 3.21 1.32
N LEU A 137 11.40 2.68 2.10
CA LEU A 137 11.36 1.28 2.52
C LEU A 137 10.19 0.61 1.81
N ALA A 138 10.45 -0.45 1.06
CA ALA A 138 9.43 -1.37 0.62
C ALA A 138 9.64 -2.70 1.32
N ILE A 139 8.63 -3.20 2.00
CA ILE A 139 8.68 -4.50 2.64
C ILE A 139 7.48 -5.33 2.21
N SER A 140 7.77 -6.57 1.83
CA SER A 140 6.77 -7.56 1.49
C SER A 140 7.03 -8.82 2.29
N MET A 141 5.99 -9.31 2.94
CA MET A 141 5.97 -10.59 3.63
C MET A 141 4.92 -11.44 2.92
N ASN A 142 5.19 -12.70 2.70
CA ASN A 142 4.26 -13.64 2.11
C ASN A 142 4.61 -15.03 2.64
N PRO A 143 4.17 -15.33 3.88
CA PRO A 143 4.45 -16.62 4.49
C PRO A 143 3.69 -17.73 3.75
N ASP A 144 4.10 -18.98 3.97
CA ASP A 144 3.33 -20.11 3.47
C ASP A 144 1.97 -20.18 4.20
N THR A 145 0.89 -19.82 3.49
CA THR A 145 -0.47 -19.77 4.04
C THR A 145 -0.96 -21.13 4.54
N ARG A 146 -0.49 -22.24 3.95
CA ARG A 146 -0.84 -23.61 4.37
C ARG A 146 -0.28 -23.94 5.75
N VAL A 147 0.87 -23.37 6.07
CA VAL A 147 1.54 -23.50 7.37
C VAL A 147 0.80 -22.62 8.39
N PHE A 148 0.58 -21.35 8.08
CA PHE A 148 -0.06 -20.41 9.01
C PHE A 148 -1.44 -20.88 9.50
N ASP A 149 -2.30 -21.33 8.59
CA ASP A 149 -3.64 -21.82 8.94
C ASP A 149 -3.61 -23.09 9.79
N LYS A 150 -2.57 -23.92 9.59
CA LYS A 150 -2.39 -25.19 10.32
C LYS A 150 -1.84 -24.99 11.73
N PHE A 151 -1.01 -23.98 11.96
CA PHE A 151 -0.34 -23.74 13.24
C PHE A 151 -1.08 -22.82 14.21
N LYS A 152 -2.21 -22.19 13.78
CA LYS A 152 -3.00 -21.28 14.64
C LYS A 152 -2.12 -20.29 15.39
N VAL A 153 -1.21 -19.65 14.66
CA VAL A 153 -0.16 -18.79 15.21
C VAL A 153 -0.77 -17.71 16.11
N ASN A 154 -0.43 -17.74 17.39
CA ASN A 154 -0.86 -16.72 18.35
C ASN A 154 0.05 -15.49 18.24
N VAL A 155 -0.49 -14.41 17.70
CA VAL A 155 0.26 -13.16 17.44
C VAL A 155 0.84 -12.56 18.73
N GLY A 156 0.22 -12.80 19.89
CA GLY A 156 0.72 -12.31 21.18
C GLY A 156 2.07 -12.90 21.57
N GLU A 157 2.42 -14.09 21.06
CA GLU A 157 3.69 -14.76 21.37
C GLU A 157 4.89 -14.13 20.63
N TYR A 158 4.64 -13.31 19.61
CA TYR A 158 5.67 -12.67 18.79
C TYR A 158 5.81 -11.17 19.06
N GLU A 159 5.14 -10.63 20.07
CA GLU A 159 5.09 -9.19 20.31
C GLU A 159 6.49 -8.58 20.56
N ASP A 160 7.32 -9.29 21.33
CA ASP A 160 8.70 -8.90 21.61
C ASP A 160 9.58 -8.97 20.34
N GLU A 161 9.42 -10.03 19.52
CA GLU A 161 10.13 -10.19 18.24
C GLU A 161 9.75 -9.09 17.25
N ILE A 162 8.46 -8.76 17.14
CA ILE A 162 7.96 -7.67 16.30
C ILE A 162 8.56 -6.34 16.77
N GLY A 163 8.55 -6.07 18.08
CA GLY A 163 9.13 -4.86 18.68
C GLY A 163 10.62 -4.73 18.39
N ARG A 164 11.40 -5.78 18.67
CA ARG A 164 12.85 -5.81 18.43
C ARG A 164 13.19 -5.65 16.95
N THR A 165 12.44 -6.33 16.08
CA THR A 165 12.67 -6.29 14.63
C THR A 165 12.36 -4.92 14.06
N SER A 166 11.21 -4.34 14.43
CA SER A 166 10.79 -3.01 13.98
C SER A 166 11.79 -1.94 14.43
N ALA A 167 12.21 -1.98 15.69
CA ALA A 167 13.23 -1.08 16.22
C ALA A 167 14.60 -1.25 15.54
N GLY A 168 15.01 -2.51 15.31
CA GLY A 168 16.27 -2.83 14.66
C GLY A 168 16.33 -2.33 13.21
N LEU A 169 15.25 -2.54 12.45
CA LEU A 169 15.10 -2.01 11.09
C LEU A 169 15.09 -0.47 11.11
N ALA A 170 14.28 0.15 11.98
CA ALA A 170 14.20 1.60 12.09
C ALA A 170 15.56 2.25 12.39
N ALA A 171 16.35 1.65 13.28
CA ALA A 171 17.69 2.12 13.61
C ALA A 171 18.67 2.05 12.42
N THR A 172 18.53 1.08 11.52
CA THR A 172 19.42 0.97 10.33
C THR A 172 19.10 1.99 9.23
N MET A 173 17.89 2.53 9.22
CA MET A 173 17.38 3.45 8.21
C MET A 173 16.50 4.53 8.87
N PRO A 174 17.10 5.44 9.65
CA PRO A 174 16.36 6.45 10.40
C PRO A 174 15.71 7.51 9.52
N GLY A 175 16.13 7.66 8.26
CA GLY A 175 15.67 8.72 7.35
C GLY A 175 14.46 8.38 6.47
N VAL A 176 13.78 7.25 6.67
CA VAL A 176 12.68 6.80 5.80
C VAL A 176 11.50 7.79 5.83
N ARG A 177 11.05 8.21 4.65
CA ARG A 177 9.90 9.11 4.43
C ARG A 177 8.78 8.46 3.61
N HIS A 178 9.08 7.34 2.95
CA HIS A 178 8.14 6.62 2.10
C HIS A 178 8.16 5.15 2.51
N VAL A 179 7.00 4.60 2.86
CA VAL A 179 6.85 3.18 3.13
C VAL A 179 5.86 2.56 2.14
N VAL A 180 6.20 1.36 1.68
CA VAL A 180 5.35 0.50 0.86
C VAL A 180 5.27 -0.85 1.55
N PHE A 181 4.05 -1.26 1.88
CA PHE A 181 3.73 -2.52 2.52
C PHE A 181 2.90 -3.37 1.55
N ASP A 182 3.50 -4.43 1.02
CA ASP A 182 2.90 -5.31 -0.01
C ASP A 182 2.79 -6.75 0.53
N GLU A 183 1.61 -7.39 0.49
CA GLU A 183 1.45 -8.77 1.02
C GLU A 183 0.16 -9.46 0.49
N TYR A 184 -0.24 -10.59 1.08
CA TYR A 184 -1.53 -11.28 1.08
C TYR A 184 -2.35 -10.96 2.36
N GLU A 185 -3.66 -10.82 2.25
CA GLU A 185 -4.54 -10.26 3.29
C GLU A 185 -4.49 -10.91 4.68
N THR A 186 -4.00 -12.13 4.86
CA THR A 186 -4.23 -12.93 6.08
C THR A 186 -3.10 -12.92 7.12
N ASN A 187 -1.97 -12.26 6.90
CA ASN A 187 -0.82 -12.34 7.82
C ASN A 187 -0.86 -11.31 8.97
N PHE A 188 -1.35 -11.70 10.14
CA PHE A 188 -1.40 -10.83 11.32
C PHE A 188 -0.04 -10.37 11.86
N ILE A 189 1.02 -11.20 11.74
CA ILE A 189 2.36 -10.83 12.21
C ILE A 189 2.88 -9.64 11.42
N ALA A 190 2.78 -9.72 10.10
CA ALA A 190 3.27 -8.67 9.22
C ALA A 190 2.46 -7.38 9.37
N ARG A 191 1.14 -7.45 9.54
CA ARG A 191 0.31 -6.26 9.82
C ARG A 191 0.72 -5.51 11.08
N LYS A 192 1.02 -6.24 12.17
CA LYS A 192 1.55 -5.63 13.41
C LYS A 192 2.95 -5.06 13.19
N LEU A 193 3.83 -5.79 12.50
CA LEU A 193 5.18 -5.33 12.19
C LEU A 193 5.18 -4.06 11.33
N TYR A 194 4.35 -4.02 10.28
CA TYR A 194 4.19 -2.84 9.41
C TYR A 194 3.64 -1.64 10.17
N GLY A 195 2.66 -1.87 11.05
CA GLY A 195 2.12 -0.81 11.88
C GLY A 195 3.13 -0.27 12.89
N GLN A 196 3.93 -1.12 13.53
CA GLN A 196 5.04 -0.68 14.40
C GLN A 196 6.13 0.07 13.60
N LEU A 197 6.52 -0.42 12.43
CA LEU A 197 7.46 0.29 11.54
C LEU A 197 6.91 1.65 11.12
N ALA A 198 5.65 1.73 10.70
CA ALA A 198 5.00 2.99 10.34
C ALA A 198 4.97 3.95 11.53
N ALA A 199 4.73 3.45 12.75
CA ALA A 199 4.74 4.24 13.97
C ALA A 199 6.12 4.83 14.26
N PHE A 200 7.22 4.08 14.09
CA PHE A 200 8.58 4.62 14.21
C PHE A 200 8.86 5.80 13.28
N TYR A 201 8.25 5.81 12.09
CA TYR A 201 8.41 6.88 11.11
C TYR A 201 7.30 7.94 11.12
N SER A 202 6.30 7.81 11.99
CA SER A 202 5.07 8.63 11.98
C SER A 202 5.30 10.14 11.96
N GLY A 203 6.38 10.61 12.61
CA GLY A 203 6.76 12.01 12.66
C GLY A 203 7.34 12.60 11.36
N GLN A 204 7.79 11.77 10.42
CA GLN A 204 8.49 12.20 9.20
C GLN A 204 7.96 11.56 7.90
N LEU A 205 7.02 10.64 8.02
CA LEU A 205 6.47 9.89 6.89
C LEU A 205 5.63 10.82 6.00
N ARG A 206 5.97 10.86 4.71
CA ARG A 206 5.27 11.61 3.67
C ARG A 206 4.39 10.74 2.78
N SER A 207 4.76 9.48 2.62
CA SER A 207 3.96 8.51 1.84
C SER A 207 3.83 7.19 2.56
N MET A 208 2.61 6.68 2.64
CA MET A 208 2.30 5.36 3.18
C MET A 208 1.39 4.63 2.21
N LEU A 209 1.91 3.61 1.56
CA LEU A 209 1.15 2.77 0.65
C LEU A 209 1.06 1.37 1.25
N SER A 210 -0.12 1.00 1.75
CA SER A 210 -0.36 -0.36 2.18
C SER A 210 -1.31 -1.06 1.21
N GLN A 211 -1.03 -2.32 0.89
CA GLN A 211 -1.99 -3.20 0.23
C GLN A 211 -2.92 -3.90 1.23
N HIS A 212 -2.67 -3.74 2.53
CA HIS A 212 -3.41 -4.42 3.60
C HIS A 212 -3.68 -3.49 4.78
N PRO A 213 -4.65 -3.83 5.65
CA PRO A 213 -4.84 -3.16 6.92
C PRO A 213 -3.56 -3.24 7.77
N ILE A 214 -3.14 -2.13 8.38
CA ILE A 214 -2.01 -2.11 9.33
C ILE A 214 -2.52 -1.79 10.73
N THR A 215 -1.87 -2.35 11.75
CA THR A 215 -2.26 -2.12 13.15
C THR A 215 -1.32 -1.13 13.81
N VAL A 216 -1.79 0.08 14.09
CA VAL A 216 -1.01 1.11 14.78
C VAL A 216 -1.51 1.33 16.22
N HIS A 217 -0.63 1.84 17.08
CA HIS A 217 -1.00 2.26 18.42
C HIS A 217 -1.99 3.44 18.38
N PRO A 218 -3.01 3.51 19.26
CA PRO A 218 -4.02 4.58 19.29
C PRO A 218 -3.45 6.01 19.32
N ASP A 219 -2.32 6.18 20.00
CA ASP A 219 -1.66 7.49 20.17
C ASP A 219 -0.78 7.89 18.97
N CYS A 220 -0.61 6.99 17.99
CA CYS A 220 0.19 7.25 16.81
C CYS A 220 -0.56 8.17 15.84
N THR A 221 -0.02 9.36 15.59
CA THR A 221 -0.59 10.34 14.64
C THR A 221 0.41 10.68 13.54
N PHE A 222 0.02 10.46 12.29
CA PHE A 222 0.80 10.79 11.10
C PHE A 222 0.58 12.25 10.71
N LYS A 223 1.53 13.12 11.07
CA LYS A 223 1.38 14.58 10.90
C LYS A 223 1.83 15.10 9.54
N GLN A 224 2.77 14.43 8.87
CA GLN A 224 3.40 14.90 7.63
C GLN A 224 2.97 14.13 6.38
N LEU A 225 1.95 13.29 6.50
CA LEU A 225 1.54 12.41 5.41
C LEU A 225 0.91 13.22 4.26
N GLU A 226 1.49 13.10 3.07
CA GLU A 226 1.04 13.74 1.83
C GLU A 226 0.27 12.72 0.96
N HIS A 227 0.70 11.47 0.96
CA HIS A 227 0.11 10.40 0.14
C HIS A 227 -0.21 9.17 1.01
N ALA A 228 -1.47 8.73 0.99
CA ALA A 228 -1.92 7.61 1.81
C ALA A 228 -2.79 6.64 1.01
N LYS A 229 -2.50 5.34 1.13
CA LYS A 229 -3.41 4.24 0.79
C LYS A 229 -3.66 3.42 2.05
N ILE A 230 -4.87 3.54 2.61
CA ILE A 230 -5.24 2.98 3.91
C ILE A 230 -6.39 2.00 3.69
N TRP A 231 -6.16 0.74 4.06
CA TRP A 231 -7.19 -0.30 4.05
C TRP A 231 -7.88 -0.37 5.41
N HIS A 232 -9.14 -0.79 5.38
CA HIS A 232 -9.92 -1.08 6.58
C HIS A 232 -10.09 -2.59 6.78
N GLN A 233 -10.20 -3.03 8.05
CA GLN A 233 -10.72 -4.36 8.38
C GLN A 233 -11.61 -4.31 9.62
N GLY A 234 -12.90 -4.56 9.43
CA GLY A 234 -13.92 -4.31 10.45
C GLY A 234 -14.16 -5.46 11.41
N ARG A 235 -13.28 -6.49 11.43
CA ARG A 235 -13.58 -7.74 12.14
C ARG A 235 -12.90 -7.89 13.51
N ASP A 236 -11.85 -7.13 13.81
CA ASP A 236 -10.90 -7.52 14.89
C ASP A 236 -10.48 -6.38 15.85
N GLY A 237 -11.33 -5.36 16.07
CA GLY A 237 -11.05 -4.32 17.09
C GLY A 237 -9.80 -3.47 16.81
N TYR A 238 -9.31 -3.48 15.57
CA TYR A 238 -8.16 -2.69 15.16
C TYR A 238 -8.53 -1.22 14.97
N GLN A 239 -7.70 -0.33 15.48
CA GLN A 239 -7.87 1.11 15.31
C GLN A 239 -7.12 1.59 14.06
N HIS A 240 -7.76 2.49 13.34
CA HIS A 240 -7.17 3.15 12.18
C HIS A 240 -6.00 4.05 12.57
N PRO A 241 -5.02 4.23 11.67
CA PRO A 241 -4.01 5.26 11.84
C PRO A 241 -4.66 6.64 11.90
N ARG A 242 -4.36 7.41 12.95
CA ARG A 242 -4.76 8.82 13.01
C ARG A 242 -3.90 9.61 12.03
N VAL A 243 -4.53 10.32 11.11
CA VAL A 243 -3.83 11.07 10.07
C VAL A 243 -4.28 12.53 10.11
N ASP A 244 -3.32 13.44 10.14
CA ASP A 244 -3.62 14.87 10.01
C ASP A 244 -4.08 15.18 8.57
N PRO A 245 -5.32 15.63 8.35
CA PRO A 245 -5.85 15.85 7.02
C PRO A 245 -5.23 17.05 6.30
N ARG A 246 -4.55 17.96 7.02
CA ARG A 246 -4.05 19.23 6.47
C ARG A 246 -2.98 19.08 5.40
N ASN A 247 -2.15 18.06 5.52
CA ASN A 247 -1.03 17.81 4.62
C ASN A 247 -1.35 16.79 3.52
N LEU A 248 -2.47 16.08 3.61
CA LEU A 248 -2.85 15.08 2.63
C LEU A 248 -3.12 15.73 1.27
N VAL A 249 -2.41 15.24 0.24
CA VAL A 249 -2.56 15.60 -1.17
C VAL A 249 -3.29 14.50 -1.95
N SER A 250 -3.04 13.24 -1.61
CA SER A 250 -3.72 12.09 -2.21
C SER A 250 -4.13 11.06 -1.15
N LEU A 251 -5.39 10.65 -1.17
CA LEU A 251 -5.94 9.65 -0.27
C LEU A 251 -6.65 8.55 -1.06
N ARG A 252 -6.33 7.29 -0.73
CA ARG A 252 -6.98 6.10 -1.27
C ARG A 252 -7.49 5.23 -0.13
N LEU A 253 -8.78 4.93 -0.15
CA LEU A 253 -9.50 4.15 0.86
C LEU A 253 -10.16 2.93 0.20
N PRO A 254 -9.39 1.89 -0.14
CA PRO A 254 -9.95 0.61 -0.58
C PRO A 254 -10.73 -0.07 0.56
N ASP A 255 -11.85 -0.70 0.19
CA ASP A 255 -12.74 -1.48 1.07
C ASP A 255 -13.13 -0.77 2.38
N TRP A 256 -13.43 0.53 2.26
CA TRP A 256 -13.89 1.34 3.37
C TRP A 256 -15.35 1.00 3.71
N PRO A 257 -15.70 0.70 4.97
CA PRO A 257 -17.08 0.40 5.31
C PRO A 257 -17.98 1.63 5.19
N SER A 258 -19.20 1.43 4.72
CA SER A 258 -20.23 2.47 4.71
C SER A 258 -20.56 2.96 6.12
N ALA A 259 -20.57 2.07 7.12
CA ALA A 259 -20.85 2.41 8.51
C ALA A 259 -19.71 3.17 9.24
N HIS A 260 -18.50 3.22 8.67
CA HIS A 260 -17.33 3.70 9.41
C HIS A 260 -17.17 5.23 9.39
N SER A 261 -16.88 5.78 10.57
CA SER A 261 -16.64 7.20 10.77
C SER A 261 -15.30 7.66 10.15
N TRP A 262 -15.27 8.92 9.71
CA TRP A 262 -14.06 9.63 9.31
C TRP A 262 -13.22 10.11 10.51
N ALA A 263 -13.52 9.63 11.72
CA ALA A 263 -12.84 9.99 12.95
C ALA A 263 -11.31 9.83 12.94
N PRO A 264 -10.69 8.89 12.19
CA PRO A 264 -9.23 8.80 12.10
C PRO A 264 -8.57 10.07 11.52
N PHE A 265 -9.33 10.89 10.80
CA PHE A 265 -8.87 12.18 10.26
C PHE A 265 -9.29 13.38 11.10
N SER A 266 -10.01 13.15 12.20
CA SER A 266 -10.47 14.21 13.08
C SER A 266 -9.37 14.62 14.05
N ALA A 267 -8.98 15.90 14.01
CA ALA A 267 -8.03 16.45 14.96
C ALA A 267 -8.58 16.48 16.39
N ASP A 268 -9.88 16.79 16.53
CA ASP A 268 -10.58 16.91 17.81
C ASP A 268 -11.95 16.24 17.76
N CYS A 269 -12.37 15.59 18.85
CA CYS A 269 -13.69 14.95 18.92
C CYS A 269 -14.84 15.96 18.83
N GLY A 270 -14.62 17.23 19.20
CA GLY A 270 -15.65 18.26 19.29
C GLY A 270 -15.95 19.07 18.02
N THR A 271 -15.23 18.85 16.91
CA THR A 271 -15.53 19.57 15.65
C THR A 271 -16.47 18.77 14.77
N ASP A 272 -17.56 19.41 14.34
CA ASP A 272 -18.52 18.84 13.38
C ASP A 272 -17.99 18.78 11.94
N THR A 273 -16.79 19.32 11.70
CA THR A 273 -16.17 19.39 10.38
C THR A 273 -14.76 18.83 10.40
N ILE A 274 -14.41 18.09 9.36
CA ILE A 274 -13.05 17.67 9.03
C ILE A 274 -12.69 18.35 7.71
N GLU A 275 -11.61 19.11 7.70
CA GLU A 275 -11.16 19.85 6.52
C GLU A 275 -9.89 19.24 5.93
N PHE A 276 -9.90 19.04 4.61
CA PHE A 276 -8.81 18.53 3.80
C PHE A 276 -8.32 19.63 2.84
N PRO A 277 -7.60 20.65 3.33
CA PRO A 277 -7.29 21.86 2.58
C PRO A 277 -6.39 21.62 1.36
N SER A 278 -5.54 20.59 1.41
CA SER A 278 -4.53 20.30 0.38
C SER A 278 -4.88 19.10 -0.51
N LEU A 279 -5.99 18.41 -0.23
CA LEU A 279 -6.31 17.13 -0.87
C LEU A 279 -6.77 17.36 -2.30
N LYS A 280 -5.98 16.89 -3.27
CA LYS A 280 -6.26 17.00 -4.70
C LYS A 280 -6.90 15.75 -5.27
N ARG A 281 -6.62 14.58 -4.69
CA ARG A 281 -7.11 13.29 -5.18
C ARG A 281 -7.69 12.45 -4.06
N LEU A 282 -8.93 12.01 -4.22
CA LEU A 282 -9.62 11.10 -3.33
C LEU A 282 -10.16 9.91 -4.13
N GLU A 283 -9.76 8.71 -3.74
CA GLU A 283 -10.28 7.46 -4.29
C GLU A 283 -10.84 6.63 -3.13
N ALA A 284 -12.14 6.30 -3.13
CA ALA A 284 -12.78 5.53 -2.07
C ALA A 284 -13.60 4.39 -2.68
N THR A 285 -13.35 3.17 -2.23
CA THR A 285 -14.16 2.00 -2.57
C THR A 285 -14.88 1.57 -1.31
N TYR A 286 -16.21 1.56 -1.36
CA TYR A 286 -17.07 1.15 -0.26
C TYR A 286 -17.51 -0.30 -0.40
N PHE A 287 -17.37 -1.05 0.68
CA PHE A 287 -17.89 -2.42 0.82
C PHE A 287 -18.80 -2.50 2.04
N ASN A 288 -19.96 -3.16 1.90
CA ASN A 288 -20.81 -3.43 3.05
C ASN A 288 -20.36 -4.71 3.75
N ILE A 289 -19.82 -4.58 4.95
CA ILE A 289 -19.76 -5.72 5.86
C ILE A 289 -21.19 -5.84 6.39
N GLY A 290 -21.94 -6.86 5.97
CA GLY A 290 -23.29 -7.12 6.46
C GLY A 290 -23.34 -7.22 7.99
N MET A 291 -23.43 -6.06 8.64
CA MET A 291 -23.50 -5.89 10.07
C MET A 291 -24.97 -6.05 10.44
N GLU A 292 -25.46 -7.29 10.40
CA GLU A 292 -26.84 -7.62 10.78
C GLU A 292 -27.14 -7.35 12.28
N ASN A 293 -26.15 -6.89 13.08
CA ASN A 293 -26.28 -6.75 14.54
C ASN A 293 -25.58 -5.50 15.13
N GLU A 294 -25.28 -4.45 14.37
CA GLU A 294 -24.91 -3.19 15.01
C GLU A 294 -26.17 -2.50 15.54
N THR A 295 -26.40 -2.66 16.84
CA THR A 295 -27.35 -1.89 17.64
C THR A 295 -27.32 -0.41 17.27
N GLU A 296 -28.50 0.19 17.18
CA GLU A 296 -28.84 1.57 16.74
C GLU A 296 -28.10 2.75 17.42
N GLU A 297 -27.01 2.52 18.14
CA GLU A 297 -26.31 3.52 18.95
C GLU A 297 -25.01 4.07 18.36
N ASP A 298 -24.43 3.49 17.31
CA ASP A 298 -23.22 4.08 16.70
C ASP A 298 -23.58 5.14 15.65
N GLN A 299 -24.28 6.19 16.12
CA GLN A 299 -24.37 7.51 15.48
C GLN A 299 -23.00 8.22 15.49
N SER A 300 -21.92 7.51 15.17
CA SER A 300 -20.55 7.98 15.31
C SER A 300 -20.24 9.03 14.24
N CYS A 301 -20.56 10.28 14.60
CA CYS A 301 -20.02 11.50 14.01
C CYS A 301 -20.30 11.68 12.51
N ASN A 302 -21.51 12.12 12.17
CA ASN A 302 -21.87 12.72 10.88
C ASN A 302 -21.13 14.06 10.67
N LYS A 303 -19.80 14.01 10.58
CA LYS A 303 -18.96 15.19 10.38
C LYS A 303 -19.02 15.60 8.92
N ARG A 304 -19.20 16.89 8.66
CA ARG A 304 -19.04 17.46 7.32
C ARG A 304 -17.59 17.34 6.89
N LEU A 305 -17.37 16.89 5.66
CA LEU A 305 -16.05 16.67 5.08
C LEU A 305 -15.78 17.76 4.04
N HIS A 306 -14.85 18.68 4.30
CA HIS A 306 -14.59 19.80 3.41
C HIS A 306 -13.35 19.54 2.55
N PHE A 307 -13.48 19.63 1.22
CA PHE A 307 -12.42 19.34 0.26
C PHE A 307 -12.13 20.50 -0.71
N PRO A 308 -11.71 21.68 -0.23
CA PRO A 308 -11.65 22.90 -1.06
C PRO A 308 -10.68 22.84 -2.25
N ALA A 309 -9.69 21.95 -2.24
CA ALA A 309 -8.68 21.80 -3.29
C ALA A 309 -8.83 20.52 -4.14
N LEU A 310 -9.95 19.80 -4.01
CA LEU A 310 -10.14 18.53 -4.70
C LEU A 310 -10.22 18.71 -6.21
N GLN A 311 -9.44 17.92 -6.93
CA GLN A 311 -9.38 17.92 -8.39
C GLN A 311 -9.90 16.60 -8.97
N VAL A 312 -9.65 15.48 -8.29
CA VAL A 312 -10.03 14.15 -8.75
C VAL A 312 -10.78 13.42 -7.63
N LEU A 313 -12.01 13.01 -7.93
CA LEU A 313 -12.84 12.18 -7.07
C LEU A 313 -13.16 10.87 -7.80
N SER A 314 -12.83 9.74 -7.19
CA SER A 314 -13.28 8.42 -7.65
C SER A 314 -13.94 7.70 -6.48
N VAL A 315 -15.21 7.35 -6.64
CA VAL A 315 -16.00 6.67 -5.61
C VAL A 315 -16.65 5.45 -6.22
N ASN A 316 -16.43 4.28 -5.60
CA ASN A 316 -17.10 3.05 -5.98
C ASN A 316 -17.91 2.55 -4.79
N CYS A 317 -19.23 2.53 -4.90
CA CYS A 317 -20.13 2.02 -3.88
C CYS A 317 -20.81 0.76 -4.41
N SER A 318 -20.52 -0.36 -3.76
CA SER A 318 -21.15 -1.65 -4.06
C SER A 318 -22.64 -1.70 -3.67
N GLU A 319 -23.12 -0.76 -2.86
CA GLU A 319 -24.52 -0.65 -2.44
C GLU A 319 -25.02 0.80 -2.49
N ASN A 320 -26.31 1.00 -2.21
CA ASN A 320 -27.00 2.27 -2.37
C ASN A 320 -26.62 3.38 -1.38
N ASP A 321 -25.66 3.14 -0.47
CA ASP A 321 -25.21 4.14 0.50
C ASP A 321 -23.79 4.62 0.18
N CYS A 322 -23.65 5.95 0.10
CA CYS A 322 -22.38 6.63 -0.08
C CYS A 322 -22.22 7.72 1.01
N PRO A 323 -21.68 7.36 2.18
CA PRO A 323 -21.50 8.30 3.29
C PRO A 323 -20.63 9.50 2.91
N LEU A 324 -19.60 9.29 2.08
CA LEU A 324 -18.76 10.38 1.58
C LEU A 324 -19.59 11.44 0.87
N LEU A 325 -20.40 11.05 -0.12
CA LEU A 325 -21.22 12.00 -0.89
C LEU A 325 -22.33 12.63 -0.05
N ARG A 326 -22.79 11.96 1.02
CA ARG A 326 -23.78 12.52 1.94
C ARG A 326 -23.23 13.67 2.78
N TYR A 327 -21.95 13.64 3.14
CA TYR A 327 -21.34 14.61 4.07
C TYR A 327 -20.25 15.49 3.46
N ALA A 328 -19.85 15.23 2.21
CA ALA A 328 -18.84 16.01 1.52
C ALA A 328 -19.34 17.40 1.09
N VAL A 329 -18.47 18.39 1.28
CA VAL A 329 -18.54 19.71 0.68
C VAL A 329 -17.42 19.77 -0.35
N LEU A 330 -17.81 19.63 -1.62
CA LEU A 330 -16.91 19.56 -2.77
C LEU A 330 -16.66 20.96 -3.35
N PRO A 331 -15.52 21.21 -4.01
CA PRO A 331 -15.25 22.47 -4.67
C PRO A 331 -16.10 22.61 -5.93
N PRO A 332 -16.37 23.84 -6.40
CA PRO A 332 -17.23 24.09 -7.57
C PRO A 332 -16.64 23.60 -8.90
N ARG A 333 -15.35 23.26 -8.93
CA ARG A 333 -14.64 22.77 -10.12
C ARG A 333 -13.74 21.60 -9.73
N MET A 334 -13.86 20.52 -10.48
CA MET A 334 -13.01 19.33 -10.40
C MET A 334 -12.60 18.94 -11.83
N ASP A 335 -11.41 18.37 -11.96
CA ASP A 335 -10.85 17.91 -13.25
C ASP A 335 -11.44 16.55 -13.66
N ALA A 336 -11.77 15.69 -12.68
CA ALA A 336 -12.39 14.39 -12.93
C ALA A 336 -13.26 13.93 -11.76
N VAL A 337 -14.43 13.40 -12.09
CA VAL A 337 -15.36 12.77 -11.15
C VAL A 337 -15.81 11.43 -11.75
N ASP A 338 -15.50 10.33 -11.06
CA ASP A 338 -15.93 8.97 -11.41
C ASP A 338 -16.70 8.41 -10.22
N ILE A 339 -18.01 8.20 -10.38
CA ILE A 339 -18.88 7.69 -9.31
C ILE A 339 -19.60 6.46 -9.85
N LYS A 340 -19.29 5.31 -9.26
CA LYS A 340 -19.90 4.03 -9.58
C LYS A 340 -20.84 3.66 -8.45
N LEU A 341 -22.13 3.66 -8.76
CA LEU A 341 -23.21 3.25 -7.87
C LEU A 341 -23.89 2.03 -8.49
N ASP A 342 -24.44 1.16 -7.64
CA ASP A 342 -25.40 0.17 -8.10
C ASP A 342 -26.70 0.86 -8.60
N ASP A 343 -27.39 0.23 -9.56
CA ASP A 343 -28.43 0.82 -10.44
C ASP A 343 -29.63 1.45 -9.69
N ARG A 344 -29.79 1.20 -8.39
CA ARG A 344 -30.90 1.70 -7.57
C ARG A 344 -30.60 2.99 -6.79
N ALA A 345 -29.34 3.41 -6.64
CA ALA A 345 -28.94 4.62 -5.88
C ALA A 345 -28.71 5.87 -6.73
N VAL A 346 -28.69 5.70 -8.04
CA VAL A 346 -28.28 6.69 -9.03
C VAL A 346 -29.08 8.01 -8.94
N ILE A 347 -30.38 7.94 -8.64
CA ILE A 347 -31.27 9.11 -8.75
C ILE A 347 -31.04 10.14 -7.62
N SER A 348 -30.84 9.72 -6.37
CA SER A 348 -30.68 10.64 -5.22
C SER A 348 -29.28 11.29 -5.16
N ALA A 349 -28.25 10.58 -5.63
CA ALA A 349 -26.88 11.09 -5.67
C ALA A 349 -26.68 12.13 -6.79
N ILE A 350 -27.29 11.90 -7.95
CA ILE A 350 -27.20 12.80 -9.11
C ILE A 350 -27.82 14.17 -8.79
N ASP A 351 -29.00 14.24 -8.18
CA ASP A 351 -29.66 15.52 -7.90
C ASP A 351 -28.81 16.43 -7.01
N ARG A 352 -28.12 15.88 -6.00
CA ARG A 352 -27.24 16.66 -5.10
C ARG A 352 -25.90 17.06 -5.71
N ILE A 353 -25.32 16.20 -6.54
CA ILE A 353 -24.08 16.53 -7.27
C ILE A 353 -24.39 17.66 -8.27
N LEU A 354 -25.53 17.58 -8.97
CA LEU A 354 -25.99 18.61 -9.89
C LEU A 354 -26.32 19.92 -9.19
N GLU A 355 -26.90 19.90 -7.99
CA GLU A 355 -27.12 21.10 -7.16
C GLU A 355 -25.80 21.79 -6.76
N THR A 356 -24.73 21.01 -6.55
CA THR A 356 -23.41 21.52 -6.13
C THR A 356 -22.54 21.94 -7.34
N ALA A 357 -22.76 21.34 -8.51
CA ALA A 357 -21.91 21.46 -9.70
C ALA A 357 -22.43 22.39 -10.80
N GLN A 358 -23.35 23.33 -10.51
CA GLN A 358 -23.93 24.29 -11.48
C GLN A 358 -22.92 25.29 -12.12
N GLY A 359 -21.65 24.91 -12.35
CA GLY A 359 -20.62 25.79 -12.93
C GLY A 359 -19.47 25.16 -13.72
N SER A 360 -19.46 23.87 -14.10
CA SER A 360 -18.37 23.34 -14.95
C SER A 360 -18.70 22.09 -15.79
N SER A 361 -17.99 21.96 -16.91
CA SER A 361 -18.14 21.00 -18.00
C SER A 361 -17.84 19.53 -17.68
N GLU A 362 -18.46 18.64 -18.47
CA GLU A 362 -18.27 17.17 -18.58
C GLU A 362 -18.24 16.37 -17.27
N VAL A 363 -19.43 16.08 -16.75
CA VAL A 363 -19.65 14.92 -15.87
C VAL A 363 -19.80 13.69 -16.77
N VAL A 364 -18.81 12.79 -16.77
CA VAL A 364 -18.93 11.49 -17.43
C VAL A 364 -19.59 10.51 -16.45
N LEU A 365 -20.91 10.36 -16.55
CA LEU A 365 -21.66 9.31 -15.88
C LEU A 365 -21.66 8.06 -16.77
N GLU A 366 -20.78 7.09 -16.50
CA GLU A 366 -20.90 5.76 -17.10
C GLU A 366 -21.95 4.94 -16.34
N LEU A 367 -23.21 5.03 -16.81
CA LEU A 367 -24.28 4.12 -16.40
C LEU A 367 -24.11 2.80 -17.16
N ASN A 368 -23.53 1.79 -16.51
CA ASN A 368 -23.50 0.44 -17.05
C ASN A 368 -24.89 -0.19 -16.94
N SER A 369 -25.80 0.23 -17.83
CA SER A 369 -27.12 -0.37 -17.95
C SER A 369 -27.00 -1.77 -18.56
N ILE A 370 -27.18 -2.80 -17.73
CA ILE A 370 -27.41 -4.16 -18.21
C ILE A 370 -28.80 -4.17 -18.89
N PRO A 371 -28.95 -4.64 -20.13
CA PRO A 371 -30.27 -4.71 -20.74
C PRO A 371 -31.15 -5.65 -19.92
N LEU A 372 -32.27 -5.13 -19.40
CA LEU A 372 -33.36 -5.94 -18.86
C LEU A 372 -33.74 -6.97 -19.92
N GLN A 373 -33.27 -8.20 -19.78
CA GLN A 373 -33.88 -9.33 -20.45
C GLN A 373 -35.28 -9.47 -19.86
N ALA A 374 -36.28 -9.26 -20.71
CA ALA A 374 -37.68 -9.50 -20.39
C ALA A 374 -37.82 -10.87 -19.73
N ALA A 375 -38.44 -10.88 -18.55
CA ALA A 375 -38.83 -12.11 -17.88
C ALA A 375 -39.70 -12.94 -18.83
N PRO A 376 -39.47 -14.27 -18.97
CA PRO A 376 -40.38 -15.10 -19.72
C PRO A 376 -41.70 -15.24 -18.97
N GLU A 377 -42.78 -14.85 -19.64
CA GLU A 377 -44.15 -15.09 -19.20
C GLU A 377 -44.43 -16.59 -19.04
N ALA A 378 -45.01 -16.90 -17.88
CA ALA A 378 -46.02 -17.91 -17.58
C ALA A 378 -45.73 -19.43 -17.77
N ALA A 379 -46.02 -20.18 -16.70
CA ALA A 379 -47.11 -21.18 -16.77
C ALA A 379 -47.71 -21.44 -15.37
N PRO A 380 -49.05 -21.57 -15.25
CA PRO A 380 -49.73 -21.87 -14.00
C PRO A 380 -49.60 -23.36 -13.65
N ARG A 381 -49.21 -23.68 -12.42
CA ARG A 381 -49.32 -25.06 -11.92
C ARG A 381 -50.66 -25.24 -11.23
N SER A 382 -51.51 -26.03 -11.89
CA SER A 382 -52.74 -26.60 -11.39
C SER A 382 -52.51 -27.48 -10.16
N TYR A 383 -53.41 -27.35 -9.19
CA TYR A 383 -53.59 -28.25 -8.05
C TYR A 383 -53.87 -29.69 -8.51
N GLN A 384 -53.13 -30.65 -7.96
CA GLN A 384 -53.63 -31.96 -7.50
C GLN A 384 -52.80 -32.42 -6.30
#